data_AF-A0A955W1I6-F1
#
_entry.id   AF-A0A955W1I6-F1
#
_cell.length_a   1.000
_cell.length_b   1.000
_cell.length_c   1.000
_cell.angle_alpha   90.00
_cell.angle_beta   90.00
_cell.angle_gamma   90.00
#
_symmetry.space_group_name_H-M   'P 1'
#
loop_
_entity.id
_entity.type
_entity.pdbx_description
1 polymer ?
#
loop_
_entity_poly.entity_id
_entity_poly.type
_entity_poly.pdbx_seq_one_letter_code
_entity_poly.pdbx_strand_id
1 'polypeptide(L)'
;MSVSEAAVAERSAPAGRRPRVRGAVGRGVRAALGVRSPDASVPKWHVSPVVDVGAYALSWLWVLVPMLFVGDRFRIDYLGVYLVVLVATDVHRHFGMPYVYFDRQVFTRHPIRFTAFPLLMAALFAGAIFAYGSRATVSPLSLALCAGALAGFISVLRSDRPDGPGLRAATVRALTWTLGVGSVAVAGVWLLTGGAPGTGPRVSAVFNAIAVFAAVWNIWHVYMQKYGIFRMYNAKHEGEAARARAAALAAGEPTERDRSSATATVPGWVDRLLIFAWLPLYFAWLSPRYAGVVFENFSQGRATLEPVLAFFTRAEPFLLPPSFALVAVSIGLFVYYEHRASGLRNAPRLWMAVGTTLLASSFLWIHPVKAYLAYAFSHAVEYMVFVWAYQRRRYQAPLSHQPLLGRILRHPAVAYLGFVLVLGAAFLYLKYYGRWIFPTGHAPTIFGWSAVHVVAVYTIYQSMWHFYFDGFLWKMRLPINRATI
;
A
#
# COMPACT_ATOMS: atom_id res chain seq x y z
N MET A 1 -30.06 18.69 7.43
CA MET A 1 -29.66 18.38 6.05
C MET A 1 -28.88 17.08 6.04
N SER A 2 -29.48 16.01 5.52
CA SER A 2 -28.82 14.71 5.46
C SER A 2 -27.73 14.73 4.38
N VAL A 3 -26.68 13.93 4.53
CA VAL A 3 -25.59 13.80 3.53
C VAL A 3 -26.12 13.40 2.14
N SER A 4 -27.31 12.77 2.09
CA SER A 4 -28.05 12.45 0.88
C SER A 4 -28.48 13.71 0.11
N GLU A 5 -29.02 14.72 0.80
CA GLU A 5 -29.53 15.95 0.16
C GLU A 5 -28.41 16.82 -0.42
N ALA A 6 -27.26 16.89 0.26
CA ALA A 6 -26.11 17.65 -0.23
C ALA A 6 -25.51 17.03 -1.51
N ALA A 7 -25.51 15.70 -1.62
CA ALA A 7 -25.01 14.99 -2.80
C ALA A 7 -25.96 15.08 -4.01
N VAL A 8 -27.25 15.31 -3.76
CA VAL A 8 -28.26 15.52 -4.81
C VAL A 8 -28.25 16.98 -5.27
N ALA A 9 -28.11 17.96 -4.37
CA ALA A 9 -28.06 19.38 -4.70
C ALA A 9 -26.82 19.76 -5.57
N GLU A 10 -25.72 19.03 -5.45
CA GLU A 10 -24.52 19.26 -6.27
C GLU A 10 -24.70 18.83 -7.74
N ARG A 11 -25.74 18.04 -8.07
CA ARG A 11 -25.99 17.54 -9.44
C ARG A 11 -26.87 18.47 -10.29
N SER A 12 -27.56 19.43 -9.69
CA SER A 12 -28.53 20.32 -10.35
C SER A 12 -27.98 21.71 -10.69
N ALA A 13 -26.69 21.98 -10.44
CA ALA A 13 -26.08 23.23 -10.86
C ALA A 13 -26.03 23.31 -12.41
N PRO A 14 -26.57 24.39 -13.03
CA PRO A 14 -26.56 24.55 -14.48
C PRO A 14 -25.12 24.54 -15.00
N ALA A 15 -24.89 23.85 -16.12
CA ALA A 15 -23.59 23.69 -16.76
C ALA A 15 -23.05 25.04 -17.27
N GLY A 16 -22.54 25.87 -16.36
CA GLY A 16 -21.84 27.10 -16.69
C GLY A 16 -20.66 26.81 -17.61
N ARG A 17 -20.54 27.57 -18.70
CA ARG A 17 -19.45 27.50 -19.68
C ARG A 17 -18.11 27.46 -18.95
N ARG A 18 -17.45 26.29 -18.95
CA ARG A 18 -16.13 26.11 -18.34
C ARG A 18 -15.11 26.99 -19.08
N PRO A 19 -14.38 27.88 -18.39
CA PRO A 19 -13.33 28.68 -19.03
C PRO A 19 -12.24 27.77 -19.59
N ARG A 20 -12.00 27.87 -20.91
CA ARG A 20 -10.90 27.16 -21.60
C ARG A 20 -9.58 27.82 -21.22
N VAL A 21 -8.91 27.32 -20.18
CA VAL A 21 -7.52 27.70 -19.88
C VAL A 21 -6.62 27.14 -20.99
N ARG A 22 -6.16 28.00 -21.92
CA ARG A 22 -5.26 27.65 -23.03
C ARG A 22 -3.80 27.63 -22.54
N GLY A 23 -3.31 26.47 -22.12
CA GLY A 23 -1.87 26.23 -21.96
C GLY A 23 -1.24 25.74 -23.27
N ALA A 24 -0.45 26.57 -23.96
CA ALA A 24 0.10 26.25 -25.28
C ALA A 24 1.34 25.34 -25.28
N VAL A 25 2.08 25.26 -24.17
CA VAL A 25 3.47 24.69 -24.15
C VAL A 25 3.52 23.15 -24.04
N GLY A 26 2.39 22.45 -23.91
CA GLY A 26 2.38 20.99 -23.70
C GLY A 26 1.74 20.14 -24.80
N ARG A 27 1.32 20.72 -25.94
CA ARG A 27 0.48 20.00 -26.91
C ARG A 27 1.22 18.99 -27.79
N GLY A 28 2.46 19.27 -28.20
CA GLY A 28 3.20 18.42 -29.13
C GLY A 28 3.49 17.02 -28.60
N VAL A 29 4.17 16.92 -27.45
CA VAL A 29 4.54 15.62 -26.84
C VAL A 29 3.31 14.83 -26.38
N ARG A 30 2.29 15.51 -25.84
CA ARG A 30 1.05 14.84 -25.39
C ARG A 30 0.23 14.30 -26.55
N ALA A 31 0.15 15.03 -27.66
CA ALA A 31 -0.50 14.56 -28.87
C ALA A 31 0.26 13.38 -29.50
N ALA A 32 1.60 13.47 -29.56
CA ALA A 32 2.44 12.40 -30.10
C ALA A 32 2.35 11.09 -29.30
N LEU A 33 2.24 11.16 -27.98
CA LEU A 33 2.07 9.99 -27.11
C LEU A 33 0.60 9.52 -26.98
N GLY A 34 -0.34 10.17 -27.66
CA GLY A 34 -1.78 9.88 -27.52
C GLY A 34 -2.32 10.11 -26.09
N VAL A 35 -1.57 10.84 -25.27
CA VAL A 35 -1.94 11.13 -23.88
C VAL A 35 -2.99 12.23 -23.91
N ARG A 36 -4.27 11.82 -23.88
CA ARG A 36 -5.39 12.73 -23.60
C ARG A 36 -5.09 13.53 -22.34
N SER A 37 -5.69 14.72 -22.20
CA SER A 37 -5.55 15.46 -20.94
C SER A 37 -5.89 14.51 -19.78
N PRO A 38 -5.03 14.38 -18.75
CA PRO A 38 -5.27 13.49 -17.61
C PRO A 38 -6.60 13.76 -16.88
N ASP A 39 -7.22 14.88 -17.24
CA ASP A 39 -8.52 15.39 -16.80
C ASP A 39 -9.72 14.64 -17.42
N ALA A 40 -9.53 13.87 -18.49
CA ALA A 40 -10.58 13.06 -19.09
C ALA A 40 -10.50 11.62 -18.58
N SER A 41 -11.62 11.08 -18.07
CA SER A 41 -11.68 9.66 -17.75
C SER A 41 -11.57 8.86 -19.05
N VAL A 42 -10.61 7.94 -19.11
CA VAL A 42 -10.52 6.98 -20.21
C VAL A 42 -11.45 5.81 -19.86
N PRO A 43 -12.37 5.39 -20.75
CA PRO A 43 -13.42 4.43 -20.41
C PRO A 43 -12.93 3.11 -19.79
N LYS A 44 -11.79 2.59 -20.24
CA LYS A 44 -11.19 1.32 -19.79
C LYS A 44 -10.04 1.47 -18.81
N TRP A 45 -9.28 2.56 -18.93
CA TRP A 45 -8.01 2.76 -18.26
C TRP A 45 -8.19 3.69 -17.06
N HIS A 46 -7.40 3.52 -16.01
CA HIS A 46 -7.37 4.45 -14.90
C HIS A 46 -6.94 5.83 -15.40
N VAL A 47 -5.73 5.98 -15.93
CA VAL A 47 -5.24 7.25 -16.49
C VAL A 47 -5.23 7.20 -18.01
N SER A 48 -4.43 6.31 -18.58
CA SER A 48 -4.27 6.12 -20.03
C SER A 48 -3.55 4.80 -20.28
N PRO A 49 -3.63 4.20 -21.49
CA PRO A 49 -2.93 2.95 -21.77
C PRO A 49 -1.43 2.99 -21.43
N VAL A 50 -0.72 4.04 -21.86
CA VAL A 50 0.73 4.18 -21.67
C VAL A 50 1.08 4.31 -20.18
N VAL A 51 0.37 5.18 -19.46
CA VAL A 51 0.63 5.39 -18.03
C VAL A 51 0.30 4.15 -17.23
N ASP A 52 -0.83 3.50 -17.51
CA ASP A 52 -1.27 2.36 -16.73
C ASP A 52 -0.38 1.13 -16.97
N VAL A 53 0.01 0.87 -18.22
CA VAL A 53 0.96 -0.21 -18.53
C VAL A 53 2.33 0.10 -17.92
N GLY A 54 2.85 1.31 -18.13
CA GLY A 54 4.19 1.69 -17.66
C GLY A 54 4.31 1.84 -16.14
N ALA A 55 3.27 2.33 -15.46
CA ALA A 55 3.28 2.61 -14.04
C ALA A 55 2.67 1.50 -13.18
N TYR A 56 1.58 0.86 -13.62
CA TYR A 56 0.91 -0.17 -12.83
C TYR A 56 1.38 -1.59 -13.14
N ALA A 57 1.58 -1.91 -14.42
CA ALA A 57 1.95 -3.27 -14.81
C ALA A 57 3.47 -3.49 -14.83
N LEU A 58 4.22 -2.53 -15.38
CA LEU A 58 5.61 -2.72 -15.79
C LEU A 58 6.62 -1.77 -15.11
N SER A 59 6.21 -1.05 -14.06
CA SER A 59 7.09 -0.06 -13.41
C SER A 59 8.32 -0.67 -12.75
N TRP A 60 8.26 -1.96 -12.39
CA TRP A 60 9.42 -2.71 -11.88
C TRP A 60 10.53 -2.88 -12.93
N LEU A 61 10.23 -2.86 -14.24
CA LEU A 61 11.24 -3.06 -15.30
C LEU A 61 12.29 -1.94 -15.30
N TRP A 62 11.91 -0.71 -14.95
CA TRP A 62 12.82 0.43 -14.86
C TRP A 62 13.93 0.24 -13.84
N VAL A 63 13.71 -0.63 -12.85
CA VAL A 63 14.71 -1.00 -11.86
C VAL A 63 15.35 -2.33 -12.22
N LEU A 64 14.53 -3.34 -12.54
CA LEU A 64 15.06 -4.69 -12.71
C LEU A 64 15.99 -4.80 -13.91
N VAL A 65 15.62 -4.23 -15.06
CA VAL A 65 16.41 -4.35 -16.29
C VAL A 65 17.81 -3.75 -16.11
N PRO A 66 17.99 -2.49 -15.62
CA PRO A 66 19.32 -1.98 -15.31
C PRO A 66 20.08 -2.85 -14.29
N MET A 67 19.39 -3.36 -13.27
CA MET A 67 20.01 -4.19 -12.23
C MET A 67 20.51 -5.55 -12.74
N LEU A 68 20.01 -6.05 -13.89
CA LEU A 68 20.55 -7.27 -14.51
C LEU A 68 21.98 -7.07 -15.03
N PHE A 69 22.39 -5.84 -15.35
CA PHE A 69 23.71 -5.52 -15.88
C PHE A 69 24.73 -5.14 -14.79
N VAL A 70 24.32 -5.19 -13.52
CA VAL A 70 25.15 -4.81 -12.37
C VAL A 70 25.55 -6.06 -11.60
N GLY A 71 26.78 -6.09 -11.05
CA GLY A 71 27.27 -7.21 -10.25
C GLY A 71 26.36 -7.57 -9.07
N ASP A 72 26.31 -8.87 -8.73
CA ASP A 72 25.60 -9.37 -7.54
C ASP A 72 26.48 -9.37 -6.28
N ARG A 73 27.81 -9.23 -6.46
CA ARG A 73 28.80 -9.51 -5.41
C ARG A 73 28.92 -8.38 -4.39
N PHE A 74 28.89 -7.12 -4.84
CA PHE A 74 29.09 -5.99 -3.94
C PHE A 74 27.89 -5.04 -3.99
N ARG A 75 27.42 -4.64 -2.80
CA ARG A 75 26.32 -3.66 -2.68
C ARG A 75 26.64 -2.32 -3.36
N ILE A 76 27.92 -1.98 -3.50
CA ILE A 76 28.36 -0.76 -4.17
C ILE A 76 27.97 -0.74 -5.65
N ASP A 77 27.98 -1.90 -6.30
CA ASP A 77 27.72 -2.04 -7.74
C ASP A 77 26.33 -1.46 -8.09
N TYR A 78 25.35 -1.67 -7.20
CA TYR A 78 23.97 -1.22 -7.38
C TYR A 78 23.53 -0.11 -6.40
N LEU A 79 24.47 0.56 -5.74
CA LEU A 79 24.16 1.54 -4.71
C LEU A 79 23.28 2.68 -5.22
N GLY A 80 23.55 3.20 -6.42
CA GLY A 80 22.77 4.29 -7.01
C GLY A 80 21.30 3.92 -7.18
N VAL A 81 21.02 2.77 -7.80
CA VAL A 81 19.64 2.26 -7.98
C VAL A 81 18.99 1.98 -6.63
N TYR A 82 19.72 1.38 -5.70
CA TYR A 82 19.25 1.13 -4.33
C TYR A 82 18.80 2.42 -3.64
N LEU A 83 19.57 3.51 -3.72
CA LEU A 83 19.22 4.79 -3.12
C LEU A 83 17.98 5.41 -3.77
N VAL A 84 17.86 5.35 -5.10
CA VAL A 84 16.67 5.84 -5.83
C VAL A 84 15.42 5.08 -5.40
N VAL A 85 15.49 3.74 -5.35
CA VAL A 85 14.37 2.90 -4.91
C VAL A 85 14.00 3.23 -3.47
N LEU A 86 14.98 3.36 -2.57
CA LEU A 86 14.71 3.71 -1.19
C LEU A 86 14.00 5.06 -1.05
N VAL A 87 14.47 6.10 -1.75
CA VAL A 87 13.82 7.42 -1.75
C VAL A 87 12.39 7.31 -2.26
N ALA A 88 12.16 6.61 -3.38
CA ALA A 88 10.81 6.41 -3.89
C ALA A 88 9.93 5.66 -2.87
N THR A 89 10.47 4.62 -2.21
CA THR A 89 9.75 3.84 -1.20
C THR A 89 9.50 4.59 0.11
N ASP A 90 10.32 5.57 0.44
CA ASP A 90 10.14 6.40 1.64
C ASP A 90 9.11 7.49 1.35
N VAL A 91 9.33 8.24 0.26
CA VAL A 91 8.54 9.41 -0.08
C VAL A 91 7.08 9.07 -0.42
N HIS A 92 6.80 7.96 -1.12
CA HIS A 92 5.42 7.64 -1.50
C HIS A 92 4.50 7.48 -0.29
N ARG A 93 5.03 7.01 0.85
CA ARG A 93 4.27 6.78 2.09
C ARG A 93 3.62 8.05 2.62
N HIS A 94 4.14 9.19 2.21
CA HIS A 94 3.69 10.50 2.66
C HIS A 94 2.72 11.18 1.69
N PHE A 95 2.47 10.64 0.49
CA PHE A 95 1.60 11.27 -0.52
C PHE A 95 0.11 11.33 -0.10
N GLY A 96 -0.32 10.42 0.78
CA GLY A 96 -1.65 10.44 1.37
C GLY A 96 -1.87 11.54 2.42
N MET A 97 -0.81 12.03 3.07
CA MET A 97 -0.94 12.99 4.17
C MET A 97 -1.49 14.35 3.74
N PRO A 98 -1.01 14.99 2.66
CA PRO A 98 -1.59 16.24 2.19
C PRO A 98 -3.09 16.10 1.92
N TYR A 99 -3.54 14.96 1.38
CA TYR A 99 -4.97 14.72 1.14
C TYR A 99 -5.80 14.74 2.43
N VAL A 100 -5.28 14.18 3.51
CA VAL A 100 -5.97 14.12 4.80
C VAL A 100 -5.93 15.47 5.52
N TYR A 101 -4.77 16.12 5.58
CA TYR A 101 -4.55 17.28 6.45
C TYR A 101 -4.75 18.63 5.77
N PHE A 102 -4.63 18.70 4.43
CA PHE A 102 -4.81 19.96 3.69
C PHE A 102 -6.18 20.06 3.00
N ASP A 103 -7.08 19.09 3.22
CA ASP A 103 -8.50 19.15 2.88
C ASP A 103 -9.36 19.01 4.15
N ARG A 104 -9.87 20.14 4.64
CA ARG A 104 -10.70 20.20 5.86
C ARG A 104 -11.92 19.29 5.77
N GLN A 105 -12.54 19.15 4.59
CA GLN A 105 -13.72 18.29 4.41
C GLN A 105 -13.37 16.82 4.65
N VAL A 106 -12.18 16.39 4.20
CA VAL A 106 -11.68 15.02 4.44
C VAL A 106 -11.41 14.84 5.92
N PHE A 107 -10.68 15.78 6.53
CA PHE A 107 -10.33 15.72 7.94
C PHE A 107 -11.56 15.61 8.85
N THR A 108 -12.57 16.46 8.63
CA THR A 108 -13.77 16.53 9.48
C THR A 108 -14.67 15.30 9.41
N ARG A 109 -14.49 14.42 8.40
CA ARG A 109 -15.25 13.16 8.34
C ARG A 109 -14.75 12.11 9.32
N HIS A 110 -13.47 12.18 9.71
CA HIS A 110 -12.84 11.22 10.61
C HIS A 110 -11.85 11.92 11.58
N PRO A 111 -12.31 12.90 12.38
CA PRO A 111 -11.42 13.73 13.20
C PRO A 111 -10.66 12.92 14.24
N ILE A 112 -11.29 11.90 14.83
CA ILE A 112 -10.64 11.06 15.85
C ILE A 112 -9.56 10.21 15.17
N ARG A 113 -9.86 9.58 14.03
CA ARG A 113 -8.89 8.78 13.28
C ARG A 113 -7.70 9.60 12.80
N PHE A 114 -7.93 10.82 12.34
CA PHE A 114 -6.87 11.68 11.81
C PHE A 114 -6.13 12.48 12.87
N THR A 115 -6.53 12.38 14.14
CA THR A 115 -5.84 13.03 15.27
C THR A 115 -5.27 11.99 16.24
N ALA A 116 -6.12 11.15 16.83
CA ALA A 116 -5.73 10.23 17.90
C ALA A 116 -4.76 9.14 17.43
N PHE A 117 -4.93 8.60 16.22
CA PHE A 117 -4.01 7.60 15.67
C PHE A 117 -2.61 8.15 15.43
N PRO A 118 -2.42 9.27 14.68
CA PRO A 118 -1.11 9.90 14.54
C PRO A 118 -0.44 10.23 15.88
N LEU A 119 -1.18 10.79 16.84
CA LEU A 119 -0.63 11.15 18.14
C LEU A 119 -0.19 9.92 18.94
N LEU A 120 -1.01 8.87 18.98
CA LEU A 120 -0.62 7.61 19.62
C LEU A 120 0.61 7.03 18.95
N MET A 121 0.62 6.96 17.61
CA MET A 121 1.77 6.42 16.88
C MET A 121 3.02 7.27 17.15
N ALA A 122 2.91 8.60 17.24
CA ALA A 122 4.03 9.49 17.53
C ALA A 122 4.57 9.28 18.95
N ALA A 123 3.68 9.08 19.93
CA ALA A 123 4.06 8.73 21.30
C ALA A 123 4.77 7.35 21.35
N LEU A 124 4.25 6.36 20.63
CA LEU A 124 4.88 5.04 20.51
C LEU A 124 6.25 5.12 19.82
N PHE A 125 6.39 5.95 18.78
CA PHE A 125 7.66 6.21 18.11
C PHE A 125 8.67 6.85 19.07
N ALA A 126 8.28 7.90 19.79
CA ALA A 126 9.14 8.56 20.76
C ALA A 126 9.57 7.58 21.87
N GLY A 127 8.63 6.83 22.44
CA GLY A 127 8.91 5.81 23.45
C GLY A 127 9.81 4.69 22.93
N ALA A 128 9.65 4.28 21.68
CA ALA A 128 10.42 3.22 21.05
C ALA A 128 11.91 3.55 20.93
N ILE A 129 12.26 4.81 20.66
CA ILE A 129 13.66 5.26 20.60
C ILE A 129 14.38 4.97 21.93
N PHE A 130 13.74 5.28 23.06
CA PHE A 130 14.35 5.04 24.38
C PHE A 130 14.24 3.57 24.80
N ALA A 131 13.13 2.90 24.47
CA ALA A 131 12.86 1.55 24.92
C ALA A 131 13.70 0.48 24.19
N TYR A 132 14.07 0.69 22.92
CA TYR A 132 14.79 -0.30 22.12
C TYR A 132 16.16 -0.69 22.72
N GLY A 133 16.89 0.29 23.27
CA GLY A 133 18.19 0.06 23.91
C GLY A 133 18.10 -0.46 25.35
N SER A 134 16.89 -0.52 25.91
CA SER A 134 16.70 -0.94 27.31
C SER A 134 16.94 -2.44 27.48
N ARG A 135 17.46 -2.83 28.65
CA ARG A 135 17.52 -4.24 29.10
C ARG A 135 16.19 -4.72 29.67
N ALA A 136 15.14 -3.89 29.61
CA ALA A 136 13.84 -4.23 30.13
C ALA A 136 13.27 -5.45 29.40
N THR A 137 12.55 -6.27 30.15
CA THR A 137 11.75 -7.38 29.64
C THR A 137 10.27 -6.99 29.71
N VAL A 138 9.49 -7.45 28.74
CA VAL A 138 8.05 -7.21 28.75
C VAL A 138 7.38 -8.35 29.50
N SER A 139 6.81 -8.04 30.67
CA SER A 139 6.03 -9.03 31.42
C SER A 139 4.77 -9.42 30.63
N PRO A 140 4.24 -10.63 30.81
CA PRO A 140 2.99 -11.03 30.14
C PRO A 140 1.79 -10.17 30.54
N LEU A 141 1.75 -9.66 31.78
CA LEU A 141 0.77 -8.66 32.19
C LEU A 141 0.89 -7.38 31.34
N SER A 142 2.11 -6.87 31.13
CA SER A 142 2.34 -5.71 30.27
C SER A 142 1.90 -5.97 28.82
N LEU A 143 2.17 -7.16 28.27
CA LEU A 143 1.69 -7.55 26.94
C LEU A 143 0.16 -7.57 26.87
N ALA A 144 -0.50 -8.13 27.89
CA ALA A 144 -1.94 -8.21 27.96
C ALA A 144 -2.60 -6.81 28.04
N LEU A 145 -2.05 -5.93 28.88
CA LEU A 145 -2.48 -4.54 28.99
C LEU A 145 -2.28 -3.78 27.67
N CYS A 146 -1.14 -3.98 26.99
CA CYS A 146 -0.90 -3.40 25.67
C CYS A 146 -1.90 -3.91 24.62
N ALA A 147 -2.18 -5.21 24.60
CA ALA A 147 -3.16 -5.81 23.68
C ALA A 147 -4.57 -5.27 23.94
N GLY A 148 -4.96 -5.16 25.21
CA GLY A 148 -6.21 -4.55 25.62
C GLY A 148 -6.30 -3.09 25.19
N ALA A 149 -5.28 -2.27 25.50
CA ALA A 149 -5.22 -0.88 25.09
C ALA A 149 -5.32 -0.72 23.57
N LEU A 150 -4.65 -1.58 22.79
CA LEU A 150 -4.75 -1.61 21.33
C LEU A 150 -6.18 -1.96 20.87
N ALA A 151 -6.82 -2.98 21.45
CA ALA A 151 -8.18 -3.37 21.12
C ALA A 151 -9.19 -2.24 21.45
N GLY A 152 -9.01 -1.59 22.60
CA GLY A 152 -9.80 -0.45 23.00
C GLY A 152 -9.63 0.74 22.06
N PHE A 153 -8.39 1.02 21.69
CA PHE A 153 -8.06 2.06 20.72
C PHE A 153 -8.66 1.78 19.33
N ILE A 154 -8.56 0.54 18.82
CA ILE A 154 -9.22 0.12 17.57
C ILE A 154 -10.74 0.32 17.65
N SER A 155 -11.35 0.05 18.80
CA SER A 155 -12.78 0.27 19.02
C SER A 155 -13.16 1.74 18.95
N VAL A 156 -12.36 2.63 19.55
CA VAL A 156 -12.50 4.09 19.42
C VAL A 156 -12.33 4.55 17.96
N LEU A 157 -11.37 3.99 17.23
CA LEU A 157 -11.24 4.30 15.80
C LEU A 157 -12.46 3.80 15.01
N ARG A 158 -13.05 2.66 15.37
CA ARG A 158 -14.21 2.11 14.66
C ARG A 158 -15.48 2.92 14.86
N SER A 159 -15.64 3.62 16.00
CA SER A 159 -16.79 4.50 16.24
C SER A 159 -16.74 5.82 15.47
N ASP A 160 -15.58 6.23 14.97
CA ASP A 160 -15.41 7.42 14.14
C ASP A 160 -15.92 7.21 12.69
N ARG A 161 -17.13 6.66 12.56
CA ARG A 161 -17.87 6.56 11.29
C ARG A 161 -19.09 7.49 11.41
N PRO A 162 -19.49 8.17 10.32
CA PRO A 162 -20.72 8.96 10.30
C PRO A 162 -21.94 8.16 10.79
N ASP A 163 -21.99 6.87 10.44
CA ASP A 163 -23.06 5.94 10.80
C ASP A 163 -22.65 4.97 11.93
N GLY A 164 -21.60 5.31 12.68
CA GLY A 164 -21.03 4.46 13.71
C GLY A 164 -21.87 4.45 14.99
N PRO A 165 -21.79 3.39 15.82
CA PRO A 165 -22.35 3.43 17.16
C PRO A 165 -21.68 4.57 17.94
N GLY A 166 -22.48 5.35 18.68
CA GLY A 166 -21.99 6.51 19.44
C GLY A 166 -20.80 6.18 20.34
N LEU A 167 -19.94 7.17 20.58
CA LEU A 167 -18.64 7.03 21.27
C LEU A 167 -18.74 6.21 22.57
N ARG A 168 -19.80 6.42 23.37
CA ARG A 168 -20.05 5.72 24.63
C ARG A 168 -20.14 4.20 24.47
N ALA A 169 -20.88 3.70 23.48
CA ALA A 169 -21.02 2.27 23.24
C ALA A 169 -19.70 1.63 22.75
N ALA A 170 -18.85 2.40 22.07
CA ALA A 170 -17.53 1.95 21.66
C ALA A 170 -16.54 1.93 22.82
N THR A 171 -16.57 2.93 23.70
CA THR A 171 -15.75 2.98 24.91
C THR A 171 -16.10 1.86 25.89
N VAL A 172 -17.39 1.55 26.08
CA VAL A 172 -17.80 0.41 26.91
C VAL A 172 -17.24 -0.90 26.35
N ARG A 173 -17.43 -1.17 25.04
CA ARG A 173 -16.86 -2.37 24.40
C ARG A 173 -15.33 -2.42 24.48
N ALA A 174 -14.67 -1.27 24.30
CA ALA A 174 -13.22 -1.14 24.45
C ALA A 174 -12.76 -1.57 25.84
N LEU A 175 -13.39 -1.02 26.88
CA LEU A 175 -13.08 -1.33 28.28
C LEU A 175 -13.37 -2.80 28.61
N THR A 176 -14.49 -3.36 28.13
CA THR A 176 -14.82 -4.78 28.32
C THR A 176 -13.78 -5.72 27.70
N TRP A 177 -13.30 -5.41 26.49
CA TRP A 177 -12.23 -6.21 25.84
C TRP A 177 -10.87 -6.05 26.53
N THR A 178 -10.56 -4.83 26.98
CA THR A 178 -9.29 -4.48 27.63
C THR A 178 -9.17 -5.12 29.01
N LEU A 179 -10.24 -5.04 29.81
CA LEU A 179 -10.25 -5.48 31.21
C LEU A 179 -10.67 -6.94 31.36
N GLY A 180 -11.46 -7.49 30.42
CA GLY A 180 -11.98 -8.86 30.50
C GLY A 180 -11.12 -9.88 29.76
N VAL A 181 -11.45 -10.11 28.49
CA VAL A 181 -11.04 -11.34 27.77
C VAL A 181 -9.54 -11.40 27.47
N GLY A 182 -8.93 -10.29 27.03
CA GLY A 182 -7.51 -10.28 26.66
C GLY A 182 -6.58 -10.42 27.86
N SER A 183 -6.90 -9.74 28.96
CA SER A 183 -6.13 -9.75 30.20
C SER A 183 -6.20 -11.11 30.89
N VAL A 184 -7.38 -11.73 30.94
CA VAL A 184 -7.57 -13.05 31.56
C VAL A 184 -6.94 -14.17 30.73
N ALA A 185 -7.05 -14.15 29.40
CA ALA A 185 -6.47 -15.19 28.55
C ALA A 185 -4.94 -15.21 28.59
N VAL A 186 -4.30 -14.03 28.51
CA VAL A 186 -2.82 -13.94 28.51
C VAL A 186 -2.26 -14.22 29.91
N ALA A 187 -2.89 -13.69 30.97
CA ALA A 187 -2.48 -14.01 32.34
C ALA A 187 -2.69 -15.49 32.67
N GLY A 188 -3.81 -16.07 32.22
CA GLY A 188 -4.12 -17.50 32.39
C GLY A 188 -3.10 -18.40 31.70
N VAL A 189 -2.77 -18.14 30.44
CA VAL A 189 -1.74 -18.91 29.72
C VAL A 189 -0.37 -18.77 30.40
N TRP A 190 0.00 -17.57 30.85
CA TRP A 190 1.30 -17.38 31.50
C TRP A 190 1.41 -18.11 32.84
N LEU A 191 0.37 -18.01 33.68
CA LEU A 191 0.28 -18.73 34.95
C LEU A 191 0.30 -20.24 34.73
N LEU A 192 -0.39 -20.75 33.71
CA LEU A 192 -0.40 -22.18 33.36
C LEU A 192 0.95 -22.67 32.81
N THR A 193 1.74 -21.80 32.18
CA THR A 193 3.08 -22.15 31.67
C THR A 193 4.20 -22.00 32.71
N GLY A 194 3.89 -21.59 33.95
CA GLY A 194 4.88 -21.50 35.04
C GLY A 194 5.96 -20.43 34.83
N GLY A 195 5.67 -19.36 34.09
CA GLY A 195 6.70 -18.38 33.76
C GLY A 195 7.17 -17.57 34.98
N ALA A 196 8.45 -17.70 35.33
CA ALA A 196 9.03 -16.96 36.45
C ALA A 196 9.07 -15.43 36.17
N PRO A 197 8.92 -14.58 37.20
CA PRO A 197 9.10 -13.13 37.07
C PRO A 197 10.46 -12.81 36.42
N GLY A 198 10.46 -12.00 35.37
CA GLY A 198 11.67 -11.61 34.64
C GLY A 198 12.01 -12.47 33.40
N THR A 199 11.26 -13.54 33.11
CA THR A 199 11.47 -14.41 31.93
C THR A 199 10.84 -13.90 30.63
N GLY A 200 10.26 -12.68 30.64
CA GLY A 200 9.63 -12.09 29.46
C GLY A 200 10.64 -11.79 28.34
N PRO A 201 10.17 -11.68 27.07
CA PRO A 201 11.04 -11.27 25.98
C PRO A 201 11.63 -9.89 26.25
N ARG A 202 12.90 -9.69 25.89
CA ARG A 202 13.52 -8.37 25.90
C ARG A 202 12.71 -7.44 24.99
N VAL A 203 12.62 -6.16 25.38
CA VAL A 203 11.93 -5.14 24.57
C VAL A 203 12.45 -5.11 23.13
N SER A 204 13.76 -5.23 22.92
CA SER A 204 14.37 -5.31 21.58
C SER A 204 13.87 -6.50 20.75
N ALA A 205 13.60 -7.65 21.37
CA ALA A 205 13.03 -8.81 20.69
C ALA A 205 11.59 -8.53 20.22
N VAL A 206 10.80 -7.81 21.03
CA VAL A 206 9.45 -7.37 20.65
C VAL A 206 9.52 -6.41 19.46
N PHE A 207 10.44 -5.45 19.46
CA PHE A 207 10.66 -4.56 18.32
C PHE A 207 11.07 -5.30 17.06
N ASN A 208 11.98 -6.27 17.16
CA ASN A 208 12.40 -7.07 16.01
C ASN A 208 11.24 -7.90 15.46
N ALA A 209 10.39 -8.46 16.32
CA ALA A 209 9.17 -9.14 15.90
C ALA A 209 8.18 -8.19 15.18
N ILE A 210 8.00 -6.97 15.69
CA ILE A 210 7.20 -5.93 15.03
C ILE A 210 7.80 -5.55 13.67
N ALA A 211 9.12 -5.43 13.57
CA ALA A 211 9.81 -5.11 12.31
C ALA A 211 9.61 -6.23 11.27
N VAL A 212 9.72 -7.49 11.68
CA VAL A 212 9.43 -8.66 10.83
C VAL A 212 7.97 -8.66 10.39
N PHE A 213 7.04 -8.44 11.33
CA PHE A 213 5.62 -8.31 11.01
C PHE A 213 5.37 -7.18 10.01
N ALA A 214 5.98 -6.01 10.21
CA ALA A 214 5.87 -4.87 9.30
C ALA A 214 6.38 -5.20 7.89
N ALA A 215 7.48 -5.95 7.78
CA ALA A 215 8.00 -6.41 6.50
C ALA A 215 7.04 -7.37 5.79
N VAL A 216 6.49 -8.36 6.50
CA VAL A 216 5.49 -9.30 5.95
C VAL A 216 4.20 -8.56 5.57
N TRP A 217 3.74 -7.65 6.42
CA TRP A 217 2.56 -6.83 6.16
C TRP A 217 2.77 -5.95 4.93
N ASN A 218 3.97 -5.42 4.72
CA ASN A 218 4.29 -4.66 3.51
C ASN A 218 4.09 -5.50 2.24
N ILE A 219 4.48 -6.77 2.24
CA ILE A 219 4.25 -7.68 1.10
C ILE A 219 2.75 -7.87 0.85
N TRP A 220 1.99 -8.16 1.92
CA TRP A 220 0.53 -8.27 1.85
C TRP A 220 -0.11 -6.98 1.34
N HIS A 221 0.37 -5.83 1.80
CA HIS A 221 -0.14 -4.50 1.44
C HIS A 221 0.02 -4.22 -0.05
N VAL A 222 1.20 -4.45 -0.63
CA VAL A 222 1.42 -4.30 -2.08
C VAL A 222 0.47 -5.20 -2.88
N TYR A 223 0.26 -6.44 -2.43
CA TYR A 223 -0.66 -7.36 -3.08
C TYR A 223 -2.12 -6.92 -2.99
N MET A 224 -2.53 -6.37 -1.85
CA MET A 224 -3.86 -5.76 -1.72
C MET A 224 -4.04 -4.52 -2.59
N GLN A 225 -2.98 -3.73 -2.79
CA GLN A 225 -2.99 -2.62 -3.74
C GLN A 225 -3.18 -3.13 -5.17
N LYS A 226 -2.42 -4.15 -5.60
CA LYS A 226 -2.58 -4.76 -6.93
C LYS A 226 -3.99 -5.33 -7.11
N TYR A 227 -4.53 -6.00 -6.08
CA TYR A 227 -5.92 -6.44 -6.06
C TYR A 227 -6.90 -5.28 -6.27
N GLY A 228 -6.70 -4.16 -5.58
CA GLY A 228 -7.50 -2.93 -5.76
C GLY A 228 -7.49 -2.44 -7.21
N ILE A 229 -6.32 -2.44 -7.86
CA ILE A 229 -6.14 -2.07 -9.27
C ILE A 229 -6.90 -3.03 -10.21
N PHE A 230 -6.83 -4.35 -9.98
CA PHE A 230 -7.65 -5.32 -10.73
C PHE A 230 -9.14 -5.04 -10.63
N ARG A 231 -9.64 -4.79 -9.42
CA ARG A 231 -11.06 -4.50 -9.18
C ARG A 231 -11.50 -3.20 -9.84
N MET A 232 -10.63 -2.19 -9.86
CA MET A 232 -10.86 -0.94 -10.58
C MET A 232 -11.04 -1.17 -12.08
N TYR A 233 -10.13 -1.90 -12.74
CA TYR A 233 -10.25 -2.17 -14.18
C TYR A 233 -11.47 -3.03 -14.53
N ASN A 234 -11.84 -3.95 -13.64
CA ASN A 234 -13.08 -4.74 -13.81
C ASN A 234 -14.31 -3.84 -13.76
N ALA A 235 -14.41 -2.96 -12.75
CA ALA A 235 -15.51 -2.01 -12.60
C ALA A 235 -15.61 -1.03 -13.79
N LYS A 236 -14.47 -0.58 -14.34
CA LYS A 236 -14.46 0.28 -15.53
C LYS A 236 -15.03 -0.42 -16.76
N HIS A 237 -14.64 -1.67 -16.98
CA HIS A 237 -15.15 -2.47 -18.09
C HIS A 237 -16.66 -2.72 -17.97
N GLU A 238 -17.14 -3.04 -16.77
CA GLU A 238 -18.58 -3.16 -16.48
C GLU A 238 -19.33 -1.86 -16.80
N GLY A 239 -18.79 -0.71 -16.37
CA GLY A 239 -19.41 0.60 -16.62
C GLY A 239 -19.42 1.00 -18.10
N GLU A 240 -18.48 0.51 -18.91
CA GLU A 240 -18.50 0.68 -20.36
C GLU A 240 -19.54 -0.23 -21.02
N ALA A 241 -19.57 -1.51 -20.65
CA ALA A 241 -20.56 -2.47 -21.16
C ALA A 241 -22.00 -2.00 -20.85
N ALA A 242 -22.24 -1.48 -19.64
CA ALA A 242 -23.52 -0.92 -19.26
C ALA A 242 -23.91 0.30 -20.12
N ARG A 243 -22.95 1.20 -20.42
CA ARG A 243 -23.18 2.37 -21.30
C ARG A 243 -23.47 1.96 -22.74
N ALA A 244 -22.73 0.99 -23.27
CA ALA A 244 -22.97 0.45 -24.62
C ALA A 244 -24.37 -0.17 -24.73
N ARG A 245 -24.79 -0.94 -23.71
CA ARG A 245 -26.14 -1.52 -23.65
C ARG A 245 -27.23 -0.44 -23.58
N ALA A 246 -27.03 0.59 -22.77
CA ALA A 246 -27.98 1.71 -22.68
C ALA A 246 -28.08 2.47 -24.01
N ALA A 247 -26.97 2.64 -24.74
CA ALA A 247 -26.96 3.26 -26.06
C ALA A 247 -27.69 2.41 -27.12
N ALA A 248 -27.46 1.10 -27.14
CA ALA A 248 -28.17 0.18 -28.04
C ALA A 248 -29.68 0.16 -27.78
N LEU A 249 -30.10 0.13 -26.49
CA LEU A 249 -31.50 0.27 -26.09
C LEU A 249 -32.11 1.58 -26.58
N ALA A 250 -31.39 2.69 -26.45
CA ALA A 250 -31.85 4.00 -26.92
C ALA A 250 -31.94 4.09 -28.45
N ALA A 251 -31.13 3.32 -29.19
CA ALA A 251 -31.16 3.26 -30.64
C ALA A 251 -32.27 2.35 -31.20
N GLY A 252 -33.05 1.69 -30.35
CA GLY A 252 -34.05 0.71 -30.78
C GLY A 252 -33.45 -0.54 -31.42
N GLU A 253 -32.14 -0.75 -31.27
CA GLU A 253 -31.50 -1.98 -31.70
C GLU A 253 -32.10 -3.12 -30.87
N PRO A 254 -32.52 -4.24 -31.50
CA PRO A 254 -33.02 -5.38 -30.75
C PRO A 254 -31.94 -5.80 -29.76
N THR A 255 -32.18 -5.52 -28.48
CA THR A 255 -31.37 -6.10 -27.42
C THR A 255 -31.58 -7.59 -27.55
N GLU A 256 -30.59 -8.27 -28.11
CA GLU A 256 -30.52 -9.70 -28.26
C GLU A 256 -30.76 -10.30 -26.86
N ARG A 257 -32.02 -10.57 -26.55
CA ARG A 257 -32.55 -10.88 -25.21
C ARG A 257 -32.01 -12.22 -24.70
N ASP A 258 -31.29 -12.95 -25.55
CA ASP A 258 -30.79 -14.31 -25.32
C ASP A 258 -29.27 -14.47 -25.20
N ARG A 259 -28.47 -13.39 -25.29
CA ARG A 259 -27.06 -13.50 -24.85
C ARG A 259 -26.97 -13.37 -23.32
N SER A 260 -27.53 -14.36 -22.63
CA SER A 260 -27.38 -14.62 -21.19
C SER A 260 -25.91 -14.83 -20.75
N SER A 261 -24.96 -14.81 -21.69
CA SER A 261 -23.52 -14.76 -21.47
C SER A 261 -22.94 -13.35 -21.29
N ALA A 262 -23.72 -12.29 -21.52
CA ALA A 262 -23.23 -10.91 -21.52
C ALA A 262 -23.07 -10.37 -20.09
N THR A 263 -21.83 -9.99 -19.78
CA THR A 263 -21.33 -9.35 -18.54
C THR A 263 -21.17 -10.25 -17.31
N ALA A 264 -20.64 -11.46 -17.47
CA ALA A 264 -20.07 -12.15 -16.33
C ALA A 264 -18.91 -11.32 -15.75
N THR A 265 -19.07 -10.75 -14.56
CA THR A 265 -17.99 -10.04 -13.88
C THR A 265 -16.96 -11.06 -13.40
N VAL A 266 -15.65 -10.79 -13.55
CA VAL A 266 -14.65 -11.71 -12.97
C VAL A 266 -14.81 -11.72 -11.44
N PRO A 267 -15.04 -12.89 -10.82
CA PRO A 267 -15.23 -12.97 -9.37
C PRO A 267 -14.00 -12.45 -8.62
N GLY A 268 -14.22 -11.69 -7.55
CA GLY A 268 -13.11 -11.10 -6.79
C GLY A 268 -12.18 -12.11 -6.12
N TRP A 269 -12.59 -13.36 -5.93
CA TRP A 269 -11.72 -14.42 -5.41
C TRP A 269 -10.69 -14.88 -6.45
N VAL A 270 -10.99 -14.78 -7.75
CA VAL A 270 -10.06 -15.15 -8.84
C VAL A 270 -8.87 -14.19 -8.84
N ASP A 271 -9.13 -12.89 -8.73
CA ASP A 271 -8.07 -11.86 -8.61
C ASP A 271 -7.20 -12.09 -7.36
N ARG A 272 -7.82 -12.45 -6.22
CA ARG A 272 -7.08 -12.78 -4.99
C ARG A 272 -6.22 -14.02 -5.16
N LEU A 273 -6.77 -15.07 -5.76
CA LEU A 273 -6.05 -16.31 -5.99
C LEU A 273 -4.83 -16.06 -6.88
N LEU A 274 -4.98 -15.34 -8.00
CA LEU A 274 -3.87 -14.98 -8.89
C LEU A 274 -2.73 -14.26 -8.15
N ILE A 275 -3.08 -13.33 -7.25
CA ILE A 275 -2.09 -12.52 -6.53
C ILE A 275 -1.44 -13.30 -5.38
N PHE A 276 -2.24 -14.00 -4.56
CA PHE A 276 -1.75 -14.63 -3.33
C PHE A 276 -1.22 -16.06 -3.53
N ALA A 277 -1.50 -16.71 -4.68
CA ALA A 277 -0.96 -18.04 -5.00
C ALA A 277 0.57 -18.08 -5.02
N TRP A 278 1.24 -16.92 -5.19
CA TRP A 278 2.69 -16.81 -5.19
C TRP A 278 3.33 -16.91 -3.81
N LEU A 279 2.61 -16.57 -2.72
CA LEU A 279 3.20 -16.53 -1.38
C LEU A 279 3.71 -17.90 -0.92
N PRO A 280 2.94 -19.01 -1.01
CA PRO A 280 3.44 -20.34 -0.67
C PRO A 280 4.68 -20.71 -1.49
N LEU A 281 4.67 -20.36 -2.79
CA LEU A 281 5.80 -20.63 -3.68
C LEU A 281 7.06 -19.86 -3.26
N TYR A 282 6.93 -18.60 -2.84
CA TYR A 282 8.07 -17.83 -2.33
C TYR A 282 8.67 -18.47 -1.09
N PHE A 283 7.85 -18.88 -0.13
CA PHE A 283 8.37 -19.52 1.08
C PHE A 283 9.03 -20.87 0.78
N ALA A 284 8.42 -21.70 -0.07
CA ALA A 284 8.97 -22.99 -0.47
C ALA A 284 10.25 -22.85 -1.33
N TRP A 285 10.32 -21.85 -2.20
CA TRP A 285 11.45 -21.67 -3.12
C TRP A 285 12.60 -20.86 -2.53
N LEU A 286 12.30 -19.69 -1.93
CA LEU A 286 13.32 -18.73 -1.50
C LEU A 286 13.98 -19.12 -0.19
N SER A 287 13.24 -19.69 0.77
CA SER A 287 13.78 -19.98 2.11
C SER A 287 14.99 -20.93 2.05
N PRO A 288 14.94 -22.08 1.36
CA PRO A 288 16.07 -23.02 1.27
C PRO A 288 17.29 -22.43 0.54
N ARG A 289 17.04 -21.57 -0.46
CA ARG A 289 18.07 -21.06 -1.38
C ARG A 289 18.76 -19.79 -0.88
N TYR A 290 18.04 -18.96 -0.12
CA TYR A 290 18.45 -17.59 0.16
C TYR A 290 18.36 -17.19 1.64
N ALA A 291 18.21 -18.14 2.58
CA ALA A 291 18.21 -17.83 4.01
C ALA A 291 19.44 -17.03 4.46
N GLY A 292 20.64 -17.37 3.94
CA GLY A 292 21.88 -16.63 4.22
C GLY A 292 21.78 -15.15 3.81
N VAL A 293 21.34 -14.90 2.58
CA VAL A 293 21.13 -13.53 2.06
C VAL A 293 20.12 -12.76 2.90
N VAL A 294 19.05 -13.41 3.38
CA VAL A 294 18.08 -12.78 4.29
C VAL A 294 18.77 -12.36 5.59
N PHE A 295 19.58 -13.22 6.22
CA PHE A 295 20.25 -12.87 7.48
C PHE A 295 21.37 -11.84 7.32
N GLU A 296 22.05 -11.79 6.18
CA GLU A 296 23.02 -10.74 5.86
C GLU A 296 22.39 -9.35 5.72
N ASN A 297 21.12 -9.30 5.30
CA ASN A 297 20.37 -8.05 5.13
C ASN A 297 19.48 -7.70 6.33
N PHE A 298 19.06 -8.71 7.11
CA PHE A 298 18.13 -8.58 8.23
C PHE A 298 18.61 -9.31 9.49
N SER A 299 19.87 -9.10 9.87
CA SER A 299 20.50 -9.77 11.02
C SER A 299 19.73 -9.59 12.33
N GLN A 300 19.13 -8.43 12.56
CA GLN A 300 18.30 -8.15 13.75
C GLN A 300 17.05 -9.03 13.83
N GLY A 301 16.51 -9.46 12.68
CA GLY A 301 15.35 -10.35 12.59
C GLY A 301 15.68 -11.83 12.70
N ARG A 302 16.97 -12.21 12.81
CA ARG A 302 17.40 -13.62 12.75
C ARG A 302 16.68 -14.50 13.78
N ALA A 303 16.65 -14.09 15.04
CA ALA A 303 16.01 -14.85 16.10
C ALA A 303 14.51 -15.12 15.83
N THR A 304 13.84 -14.24 15.09
CA THR A 304 12.43 -14.38 14.71
C THR A 304 12.26 -15.18 13.42
N LEU A 305 13.12 -14.97 12.43
CA LEU A 305 12.98 -15.55 11.09
C LEU A 305 13.60 -16.95 10.97
N GLU A 306 14.64 -17.26 11.73
CA GLU A 306 15.39 -18.52 11.60
C GLU A 306 14.52 -19.77 11.82
N PRO A 307 13.66 -19.85 12.86
CA PRO A 307 12.76 -20.99 13.00
C PRO A 307 11.79 -21.15 11.82
N VAL A 308 11.31 -20.03 11.27
CA VAL A 308 10.38 -20.00 10.14
C VAL A 308 11.06 -20.47 8.85
N LEU A 309 12.24 -19.94 8.55
CA LEU A 309 13.01 -20.33 7.36
C LEU A 309 13.48 -21.79 7.46
N ALA A 310 13.87 -22.26 8.66
CA ALA A 310 14.24 -23.66 8.88
C ALA A 310 13.06 -24.62 8.70
N PHE A 311 11.84 -24.22 9.09
CA PHE A 311 10.63 -24.98 8.79
C PHE A 311 10.41 -25.11 7.29
N PHE A 312 10.39 -23.99 6.55
CA PHE A 312 10.16 -24.03 5.10
C PHE A 312 11.28 -24.76 4.34
N THR A 313 12.51 -24.71 4.84
CA THR A 313 13.63 -25.48 4.30
C THR A 313 13.40 -26.98 4.44
N ARG A 314 12.99 -27.45 5.62
CA ARG A 314 12.68 -28.87 5.84
C ARG A 314 11.43 -29.34 5.07
N ALA A 315 10.45 -28.46 4.94
CA ALA A 315 9.19 -28.77 4.29
C ALA A 315 9.23 -28.58 2.75
N GLU A 316 10.35 -28.12 2.18
CA GLU A 316 10.49 -27.82 0.75
C GLU A 316 9.99 -28.97 -0.16
N PRO A 317 10.41 -30.23 0.02
CA PRO A 317 10.01 -31.32 -0.89
C PRO A 317 8.49 -31.52 -0.97
N PHE A 318 7.77 -31.19 0.10
CA PHE A 318 6.32 -31.35 0.22
C PHE A 318 5.56 -30.10 -0.22
N LEU A 319 6.10 -28.91 0.04
CA LEU A 319 5.43 -27.64 -0.25
C LEU A 319 5.67 -27.15 -1.67
N LEU A 320 6.81 -27.50 -2.29
CA LEU A 320 7.19 -26.94 -3.57
C LEU A 320 6.27 -27.39 -4.72
N PRO A 321 6.01 -28.70 -4.94
CA PRO A 321 5.09 -29.12 -6.01
C PRO A 321 3.66 -28.55 -5.91
N PRO A 322 2.95 -28.60 -4.76
CA PRO A 322 1.61 -28.03 -4.67
C PRO A 322 1.61 -26.50 -4.79
N SER A 323 2.69 -25.81 -4.41
CA SER A 323 2.79 -24.35 -4.61
C SER A 323 2.91 -23.99 -6.08
N PHE A 324 3.68 -24.74 -6.88
CA PHE A 324 3.71 -24.55 -8.34
C PHE A 324 2.36 -24.86 -8.99
N ALA A 325 1.72 -25.97 -8.59
CA ALA A 325 0.38 -26.33 -9.06
C ALA A 325 -0.65 -25.22 -8.74
N LEU A 326 -0.60 -24.66 -7.53
CA LEU A 326 -1.47 -23.56 -7.12
C LEU A 326 -1.30 -22.32 -8.02
N VAL A 327 -0.06 -21.93 -8.33
CA VAL A 327 0.22 -20.81 -9.25
C VAL A 327 -0.33 -21.12 -10.64
N ALA A 328 -0.04 -22.30 -11.20
CA ALA A 328 -0.54 -22.69 -12.52
C ALA A 328 -2.08 -22.68 -12.59
N VAL A 329 -2.75 -23.27 -11.59
CA VAL A 329 -4.22 -23.27 -11.47
C VAL A 329 -4.75 -21.84 -11.33
N SER A 330 -4.10 -20.98 -10.55
CA SER A 330 -4.53 -19.58 -10.39
C SER A 330 -4.51 -18.80 -11.70
N ILE A 331 -3.47 -19.00 -12.53
CA ILE A 331 -3.34 -18.37 -13.84
C ILE A 331 -4.39 -18.94 -14.80
N GLY A 332 -4.57 -20.26 -14.83
CA GLY A 332 -5.59 -20.91 -15.66
C GLY A 332 -7.01 -20.44 -15.33
N LEU A 333 -7.36 -20.36 -14.03
CA LEU A 333 -8.64 -19.83 -13.57
C LEU A 333 -8.82 -18.36 -13.94
N PHE A 334 -7.77 -17.53 -13.79
CA PHE A 334 -7.83 -16.14 -14.23
C PHE A 334 -8.15 -16.03 -15.72
N VAL A 335 -7.42 -16.75 -16.58
CA VAL A 335 -7.65 -16.74 -18.04
C VAL A 335 -9.04 -17.24 -18.38
N TYR A 336 -9.50 -18.33 -17.75
CA TYR A 336 -10.85 -18.88 -17.95
C TYR A 336 -11.94 -17.86 -17.62
N TYR A 337 -11.89 -17.25 -16.43
CA TYR A 337 -12.90 -16.28 -16.02
C TYR A 337 -12.82 -14.96 -16.80
N GLU A 338 -11.62 -14.50 -17.15
CA GLU A 338 -11.43 -13.30 -17.97
C GLU A 338 -11.91 -13.52 -19.42
N HIS A 339 -11.68 -14.71 -19.98
CA HIS A 339 -12.23 -15.09 -21.29
C HIS A 339 -13.76 -15.14 -21.25
N ARG A 340 -14.36 -15.75 -20.23
CA ARG A 340 -15.81 -15.78 -20.07
C ARG A 340 -16.41 -14.38 -19.86
N ALA A 341 -15.71 -13.51 -19.16
CA ALA A 341 -16.17 -12.16 -18.83
C ALA A 341 -16.10 -11.18 -20.01
N SER A 342 -14.97 -11.16 -20.71
CA SER A 342 -14.65 -10.12 -21.70
C SER A 342 -14.16 -10.67 -23.04
N GLY A 343 -14.07 -11.98 -23.22
CA GLY A 343 -13.40 -12.59 -24.37
C GLY A 343 -11.92 -12.20 -24.43
N LEU A 344 -11.28 -11.96 -23.28
CA LEU A 344 -9.93 -11.41 -23.18
C LEU A 344 -9.78 -10.01 -23.83
N ARG A 345 -10.84 -9.20 -23.82
CA ARG A 345 -10.81 -7.83 -24.40
C ARG A 345 -10.53 -6.74 -23.37
N ASN A 346 -10.45 -7.07 -22.08
CA ASN A 346 -10.08 -6.12 -21.02
C ASN A 346 -8.56 -5.95 -20.93
N ALA A 347 -7.98 -5.24 -21.91
CA ALA A 347 -6.55 -4.99 -22.00
C ALA A 347 -5.90 -4.47 -20.69
N PRO A 348 -6.46 -3.49 -19.94
CA PRO A 348 -5.89 -3.06 -18.67
C PRO A 348 -5.71 -4.19 -17.65
N ARG A 349 -6.71 -5.08 -17.51
CA ARG A 349 -6.63 -6.25 -16.61
C ARG A 349 -5.60 -7.25 -17.07
N LEU A 350 -5.54 -7.54 -18.37
CA LEU A 350 -4.57 -8.47 -18.94
C LEU A 350 -3.13 -7.98 -18.73
N TRP A 351 -2.86 -6.70 -19.01
CA TRP A 351 -1.54 -6.12 -18.74
C TRP A 351 -1.19 -6.15 -17.25
N MET A 352 -2.15 -5.86 -16.37
CA MET A 352 -1.93 -5.97 -14.93
C MET A 352 -1.61 -7.41 -14.49
N ALA A 353 -2.29 -8.41 -15.06
CA ALA A 353 -2.02 -9.83 -14.81
C ALA A 353 -0.65 -10.25 -15.30
N VAL A 354 -0.29 -9.90 -16.54
CA VAL A 354 1.04 -10.18 -17.10
C VAL A 354 2.12 -9.51 -16.24
N GLY A 355 2.00 -8.21 -15.98
CA GLY A 355 2.97 -7.46 -15.19
C GLY A 355 3.14 -8.00 -13.76
N THR A 356 2.03 -8.36 -13.10
CA THR A 356 2.06 -8.93 -11.74
C THR A 356 2.68 -10.32 -11.72
N THR A 357 2.30 -11.19 -12.66
CA THR A 357 2.86 -12.55 -12.81
C THR A 357 4.35 -12.51 -13.13
N LEU A 358 4.80 -11.62 -14.03
CA LEU A 358 6.22 -11.48 -14.38
C LEU A 358 7.05 -10.89 -13.24
N LEU A 359 6.53 -9.86 -12.56
CA LEU A 359 7.17 -9.36 -11.35
C LEU A 359 7.25 -10.46 -10.28
N ALA A 360 6.18 -11.23 -10.11
CA ALA A 360 6.14 -12.29 -9.12
C ALA A 360 7.11 -13.43 -9.45
N SER A 361 7.20 -13.82 -10.72
CA SER A 361 8.12 -14.86 -11.18
C SER A 361 9.58 -14.42 -11.11
N SER A 362 9.88 -13.11 -11.17
CA SER A 362 11.24 -12.60 -11.06
C SER A 362 11.97 -13.06 -9.79
N PHE A 363 11.25 -13.27 -8.69
CA PHE A 363 11.82 -13.82 -7.45
C PHE A 363 12.36 -15.24 -7.60
N LEU A 364 11.90 -16.01 -8.59
CA LEU A 364 12.36 -17.38 -8.82
C LEU A 364 13.69 -17.41 -9.59
N TRP A 365 13.90 -16.43 -10.47
CA TRP A 365 14.94 -16.46 -11.50
C TRP A 365 16.03 -15.41 -11.30
N ILE A 366 15.78 -14.38 -10.50
CA ILE A 366 16.69 -13.26 -10.29
C ILE A 366 17.06 -13.19 -8.81
N HIS A 367 18.27 -12.72 -8.52
CA HIS A 367 18.75 -12.51 -7.16
C HIS A 367 17.68 -11.77 -6.31
N PRO A 368 17.28 -12.31 -5.13
CA PRO A 368 16.08 -11.87 -4.42
C PRO A 368 16.13 -10.41 -3.98
N VAL A 369 17.33 -9.87 -3.71
CA VAL A 369 17.49 -8.44 -3.39
C VAL A 369 17.10 -7.56 -4.59
N LYS A 370 17.51 -7.93 -5.81
CA LYS A 370 17.19 -7.17 -7.03
C LYS A 370 15.70 -7.25 -7.34
N ALA A 371 15.12 -8.45 -7.27
CA ALA A 371 13.68 -8.66 -7.42
C ALA A 371 12.88 -7.87 -6.37
N TYR A 372 13.33 -7.85 -5.12
CA TYR A 372 12.70 -7.07 -4.05
C TYR A 372 12.77 -5.56 -4.29
N LEU A 373 13.91 -5.03 -4.75
CA LEU A 373 14.04 -3.61 -5.10
C LEU A 373 13.07 -3.23 -6.24
N ALA A 374 12.99 -4.05 -7.27
CA ALA A 374 12.05 -3.84 -8.37
C ALA A 374 10.58 -3.90 -7.90
N TYR A 375 10.26 -4.85 -7.03
CA TYR A 375 8.95 -4.98 -6.39
C TYR A 375 8.58 -3.76 -5.54
N ALA A 376 9.48 -3.30 -4.67
CA ALA A 376 9.26 -2.15 -3.81
C ALA A 376 9.10 -0.86 -4.63
N PHE A 377 9.89 -0.71 -5.69
CA PHE A 377 9.76 0.42 -6.62
C PHE A 377 8.42 0.40 -7.37
N SER A 378 7.99 -0.76 -7.88
CA SER A 378 6.69 -0.93 -8.54
C SER A 378 5.56 -0.45 -7.63
N HIS A 379 5.57 -0.90 -6.37
CA HIS A 379 4.59 -0.49 -5.38
C HIS A 379 4.55 1.03 -5.17
N ALA A 380 5.72 1.66 -5.02
CA ALA A 380 5.83 3.09 -4.84
C ALA A 380 5.29 3.86 -6.07
N VAL A 381 5.67 3.47 -7.29
CA VAL A 381 5.22 4.12 -8.53
C VAL A 381 3.72 3.96 -8.74
N GLU A 382 3.20 2.74 -8.56
CA GLU A 382 1.75 2.46 -8.60
C GLU A 382 1.00 3.41 -7.65
N TYR A 383 1.46 3.52 -6.40
CA TYR A 383 0.83 4.37 -5.41
C TYR A 383 0.89 5.85 -5.80
N MET A 384 2.07 6.34 -6.18
CA MET A 384 2.27 7.74 -6.57
C MET A 384 1.37 8.13 -7.76
N VAL A 385 1.29 7.28 -8.79
CA VAL A 385 0.44 7.53 -9.96
C VAL A 385 -1.04 7.47 -9.60
N PHE A 386 -1.43 6.53 -8.73
CA PHE A 386 -2.80 6.46 -8.23
C PHE A 386 -3.21 7.73 -7.48
N VAL A 387 -2.40 8.15 -6.50
CA VAL A 387 -2.66 9.36 -5.71
C VAL A 387 -2.63 10.61 -6.60
N TRP A 388 -1.69 10.70 -7.53
CA TRP A 388 -1.63 11.80 -8.50
C TRP A 388 -2.92 11.91 -9.32
N ALA A 389 -3.38 10.80 -9.92
CA ALA A 389 -4.59 10.79 -10.73
C ALA A 389 -5.83 11.13 -9.89
N TYR A 390 -5.93 10.53 -8.69
CA TYR A 390 -7.01 10.77 -7.74
C TYR A 390 -7.10 12.24 -7.32
N GLN A 391 -5.99 12.80 -6.82
CA GLN A 391 -5.93 14.17 -6.33
C GLN A 391 -6.19 15.17 -7.47
N ARG A 392 -5.60 14.94 -8.64
CA ARG A 392 -5.81 15.80 -9.80
C ARG A 392 -7.28 15.88 -10.19
N ARG A 393 -8.01 14.76 -10.24
CA ARG A 393 -9.44 14.75 -10.56
C ARG A 393 -10.29 15.42 -9.50
N ARG A 394 -10.00 15.17 -8.23
CA ARG A 394 -10.73 15.78 -7.11
C ARG A 394 -10.58 17.30 -7.08
N TYR A 395 -9.37 17.80 -7.32
CA TYR A 395 -9.05 19.24 -7.19
C TYR A 395 -9.01 19.97 -8.54
N GLN A 396 -9.45 19.35 -9.62
CA GLN A 396 -9.50 19.99 -10.94
C GLN A 396 -10.48 21.17 -10.95
N ALA A 397 -11.64 21.00 -10.33
CA ALA A 397 -12.60 22.07 -10.11
C ALA A 397 -12.34 22.73 -8.76
N PRO A 398 -12.47 24.06 -8.65
CA PRO A 398 -12.50 24.72 -7.35
C PRO A 398 -13.59 24.10 -6.47
N LEU A 399 -13.20 23.58 -5.32
CA LEU A 399 -14.15 23.13 -4.30
C LEU A 399 -14.64 24.35 -3.52
N SER A 400 -15.89 24.32 -3.05
CA SER A 400 -16.52 25.44 -2.32
C SER A 400 -15.72 25.88 -1.09
N HIS A 401 -15.03 24.96 -0.42
CA HIS A 401 -14.20 25.22 0.75
C HIS A 401 -12.72 25.53 0.46
N GLN A 402 -12.33 25.60 -0.82
CA GLN A 402 -10.99 26.02 -1.28
C GLN A 402 -9.79 25.45 -0.49
N PRO A 403 -9.60 24.13 -0.47
CA PRO A 403 -8.56 23.50 0.35
C PRO A 403 -7.15 23.95 -0.04
N LEU A 404 -6.23 24.01 0.93
CA LEU A 404 -4.81 24.33 0.71
C LEU A 404 -4.19 23.36 -0.31
N LEU A 405 -4.56 22.07 -0.25
CA LEU A 405 -4.09 21.09 -1.22
C LEU A 405 -4.47 21.46 -2.65
N GLY A 406 -5.71 21.94 -2.85
CA GLY A 406 -6.16 22.39 -4.16
C GLY A 406 -5.36 23.58 -4.69
N ARG A 407 -4.83 24.45 -3.82
CA ARG A 407 -3.92 25.54 -4.19
C ARG A 407 -2.54 25.03 -4.60
N ILE A 408 -1.97 24.12 -3.80
CA ILE A 408 -0.66 23.49 -4.08
C ILE A 408 -0.70 22.72 -5.42
N LEU A 409 -1.76 21.95 -5.64
CA LEU A 409 -1.93 21.12 -6.83
C LEU A 409 -2.30 21.89 -8.11
N ARG A 410 -2.38 23.22 -8.07
CA ARG A 410 -2.36 24.05 -9.30
C ARG A 410 -1.04 23.90 -10.05
N HIS A 411 0.04 23.57 -9.34
CA HIS A 411 1.37 23.31 -9.89
C HIS A 411 1.84 21.90 -9.50
N PRO A 412 1.18 20.83 -10.01
CA PRO A 412 1.39 19.48 -9.50
C PRO A 412 2.84 19.00 -9.69
N ALA A 413 3.48 19.34 -10.81
CA ALA A 413 4.88 18.98 -11.05
C ALA A 413 5.81 19.56 -9.98
N VAL A 414 5.66 20.85 -9.65
CA VAL A 414 6.46 21.51 -8.60
C VAL A 414 6.14 20.90 -7.24
N ALA A 415 4.87 20.63 -6.95
CA ALA A 415 4.45 20.02 -5.69
C ALA A 415 5.07 18.63 -5.49
N TYR A 416 4.92 17.71 -6.45
CA TYR A 416 5.45 16.35 -6.31
C TYR A 416 6.97 16.30 -6.39
N LEU A 417 7.60 17.04 -7.31
CA LEU A 417 9.06 17.08 -7.41
C LEU A 417 9.69 17.73 -6.18
N GLY A 418 9.16 18.86 -5.73
CA GLY A 418 9.64 19.52 -4.51
C GLY A 418 9.51 18.62 -3.29
N PHE A 419 8.40 17.89 -3.18
CA PHE A 419 8.17 16.93 -2.10
C PHE A 419 9.16 15.75 -2.15
N VAL A 420 9.40 15.17 -3.34
CA VAL A 420 10.40 14.11 -3.54
C VAL A 420 11.81 14.60 -3.23
N LEU A 421 12.18 15.79 -3.68
CA LEU A 421 13.51 16.34 -3.44
C LEU A 421 13.74 16.63 -1.95
N VAL A 422 12.80 17.31 -1.29
CA VAL A 422 12.95 17.68 0.13
C VAL A 422 12.98 16.44 1.03
N LEU A 423 11.99 15.56 0.92
CA LEU A 423 11.93 14.38 1.78
C LEU A 423 12.99 13.35 1.42
N GLY A 424 13.26 13.17 0.12
CA GLY A 424 14.31 12.27 -0.36
C GLY A 424 15.69 12.72 0.12
N ALA A 425 16.02 14.01 -0.01
CA ALA A 425 17.29 14.54 0.47
C ALA A 425 17.41 14.42 2.00
N ALA A 426 16.36 14.76 2.75
CA ALA A 426 16.34 14.62 4.20
C ALA A 426 16.53 13.16 4.65
N PHE A 427 15.83 12.21 4.01
CA PHE A 427 15.98 10.79 4.28
C PHE A 427 17.39 10.28 3.99
N LEU A 428 17.94 10.59 2.81
CA LEU A 428 19.28 10.18 2.42
C LEU A 428 20.32 10.75 3.38
N TYR A 429 20.20 12.04 3.70
CA TYR A 429 21.08 12.70 4.65
C TYR A 429 21.02 12.01 6.02
N LEU A 430 19.84 11.91 6.64
CA LEU A 430 19.71 11.37 7.99
C LEU A 430 20.09 9.88 8.10
N LYS A 431 19.84 9.09 7.05
CA LYS A 431 20.09 7.64 7.06
C LYS A 431 21.51 7.25 6.67
N TYR A 432 22.15 8.03 5.78
CA TYR A 432 23.42 7.63 5.15
C TYR A 432 24.57 8.61 5.36
N TYR A 433 24.37 9.69 6.13
CA TYR A 433 25.47 10.47 6.69
C TYR A 433 26.35 9.60 7.61
N GLY A 434 27.66 9.78 7.55
CA GLY A 434 28.61 8.95 8.31
C GLY A 434 28.81 7.54 7.75
N ARG A 435 28.02 7.13 6.76
CA ARG A 435 28.14 5.82 6.10
C ARG A 435 28.60 5.94 4.66
N TRP A 436 27.92 6.78 3.86
CA TRP A 436 28.17 6.90 2.41
C TRP A 436 28.37 8.34 1.93
N ILE A 437 27.69 9.32 2.54
CA ILE A 437 27.80 10.73 2.09
C ILE A 437 29.09 11.37 2.63
N PHE A 438 29.41 11.10 3.91
CA PHE A 438 30.65 11.53 4.56
C PHE A 438 31.17 10.41 5.46
N PRO A 439 31.90 9.41 4.92
CA PRO A 439 32.28 8.20 5.67
C PRO A 439 33.15 8.46 6.90
N THR A 440 33.89 9.57 6.92
CA THR A 440 34.72 9.99 8.06
C THR A 440 33.96 10.84 9.08
N GLY A 441 32.76 11.30 8.74
CA GLY A 441 31.94 12.11 9.62
C GLY A 441 31.19 11.26 10.65
N HIS A 442 31.04 11.78 11.87
CA HIS A 442 30.13 11.16 12.83
C HIS A 442 28.68 11.32 12.37
N ALA A 443 27.90 10.23 12.41
CA ALA A 443 26.47 10.30 12.13
C ALA A 443 25.81 11.35 13.04
N PRO A 444 24.93 12.22 12.50
CA PRO A 444 24.27 13.24 13.31
C PRO A 444 23.50 12.57 14.44
N THR A 445 23.43 13.24 15.59
CA THR A 445 22.66 12.75 16.74
C THR A 445 21.33 13.49 16.85
N ILE A 446 20.28 12.77 17.24
CA ILE A 446 18.94 13.30 17.49
C ILE A 446 18.52 12.77 18.85
N PHE A 447 18.27 13.66 19.82
CA PHE A 447 17.95 13.31 21.21
C PHE A 447 19.01 12.41 21.88
N GLY A 448 20.29 12.58 21.54
CA GLY A 448 21.39 11.76 22.06
C GLY A 448 21.58 10.40 21.38
N TRP A 449 20.71 10.03 20.44
CA TRP A 449 20.81 8.79 19.66
C TRP A 449 21.36 9.06 18.27
N SER A 450 22.00 8.08 17.63
CA SER A 450 22.43 8.23 16.24
C SER A 450 21.20 8.39 15.33
N ALA A 451 21.30 9.26 14.32
CA ALA A 451 20.21 9.49 13.37
C ALA A 451 19.82 8.20 12.65
N VAL A 452 20.77 7.29 12.38
CA VAL A 452 20.49 5.97 11.80
C VAL A 452 19.53 5.16 12.69
N HIS A 453 19.73 5.18 14.01
CA HIS A 453 18.84 4.51 14.95
C HIS A 453 17.44 5.13 14.92
N VAL A 454 17.35 6.45 15.02
CA VAL A 454 16.07 7.18 14.99
C VAL A 454 15.33 6.95 13.67
N VAL A 455 16.03 6.99 12.54
CA VAL A 455 15.47 6.72 11.21
C VAL A 455 15.00 5.27 11.07
N ALA A 456 15.70 4.30 11.67
CA ALA A 456 15.26 2.90 11.65
C ALA A 456 13.92 2.71 12.37
N VAL A 457 13.77 3.27 13.58
CA VAL A 457 12.51 3.26 14.33
C VAL A 457 11.43 4.05 13.57
N TYR A 458 11.81 5.20 12.98
CA TYR A 458 10.92 6.02 12.17
C TYR A 458 10.39 5.24 10.97
N THR A 459 11.23 4.44 10.31
CA THR A 459 10.87 3.61 9.15
C THR A 459 9.75 2.62 9.47
N ILE A 460 9.77 2.02 10.65
CA ILE A 460 8.69 1.13 11.12
C ILE A 460 7.41 1.95 11.35
N TYR A 461 7.54 3.06 12.08
CA TYR A 461 6.43 3.98 12.37
C TYR A 461 5.73 4.49 11.11
N GLN A 462 6.47 5.06 10.15
CA GLN A 462 5.91 5.58 8.91
C GLN A 462 5.24 4.48 8.08
N SER A 463 5.71 3.23 8.17
CA SER A 463 5.08 2.10 7.45
C SER A 463 3.71 1.82 8.05
N MET A 464 3.61 1.74 9.38
CA MET A 464 2.31 1.57 10.07
C MET A 464 1.35 2.71 9.75
N TRP A 465 1.87 3.94 9.71
CA TRP A 465 1.07 5.10 9.39
C TRP A 465 0.58 5.10 7.94
N HIS A 466 1.45 4.74 7.01
CA HIS A 466 1.12 4.56 5.60
C HIS A 466 0.02 3.52 5.40
N PHE A 467 0.17 2.32 6.00
CA PHE A 467 -0.84 1.25 5.91
C PHE A 467 -2.21 1.72 6.42
N TYR A 468 -2.22 2.54 7.47
CA TYR A 468 -3.44 3.10 8.02
C TYR A 468 -4.15 4.04 7.03
N PHE A 469 -3.42 5.00 6.44
CA PHE A 469 -3.99 5.96 5.50
C PHE A 469 -4.42 5.33 4.17
N ASP A 470 -3.66 4.35 3.70
CA ASP A 470 -3.97 3.61 2.49
C ASP A 470 -5.32 2.90 2.60
N GLY A 471 -5.66 2.41 3.79
CA GLY A 471 -6.96 1.86 4.10
C GLY A 471 -8.14 2.82 3.88
N PHE A 472 -7.93 4.12 3.66
CA PHE A 472 -8.99 5.09 3.29
C PHE A 472 -9.04 5.35 1.78
N LEU A 473 -7.87 5.45 1.14
CA LEU A 473 -7.77 5.68 -0.30
C LEU A 473 -8.30 4.46 -1.09
N TRP A 474 -7.90 3.26 -0.68
CA TRP A 474 -8.27 2.01 -1.38
C TRP A 474 -9.68 1.49 -1.07
N LYS A 475 -10.48 2.21 -0.26
CA LYS A 475 -11.88 1.85 -0.01
C LYS A 475 -12.77 2.21 -1.21
N MET A 476 -12.61 1.46 -2.28
CA MET A 476 -13.41 1.53 -3.52
C MET A 476 -14.91 1.29 -3.32
N ARG A 477 -15.34 0.85 -2.13
CA ARG A 477 -16.76 0.79 -1.77
C ARG A 477 -17.39 2.16 -1.52
N LEU A 478 -16.59 3.19 -1.26
CA LEU A 478 -17.09 4.53 -1.02
C LEU A 478 -17.44 5.21 -2.35
N PRO A 479 -18.68 5.72 -2.54
CA PRO A 479 -19.10 6.36 -3.78
C PRO A 479 -18.17 7.49 -4.23
N ILE A 480 -17.63 8.26 -3.29
CA ILE A 480 -16.69 9.36 -3.58
C ILE A 480 -15.37 8.88 -4.21
N ASN A 481 -14.88 7.72 -3.78
CA ASN A 481 -13.67 7.12 -4.35
C ASN A 481 -13.96 6.55 -5.74
N ARG A 482 -15.17 5.99 -5.96
CA ARG A 482 -15.59 5.56 -7.30
C ARG A 482 -15.76 6.73 -8.26
N ALA A 483 -16.29 7.87 -7.79
CA ALA A 483 -16.52 9.05 -8.62
C ALA A 483 -15.24 9.72 -9.11
N THR A 484 -14.11 9.46 -8.45
CA THR A 484 -12.80 10.02 -8.76
C THR A 484 -11.95 9.09 -9.62
N ILE A 485 -12.47 7.91 -9.98
CA ILE A 485 -11.79 6.86 -10.76
C ILE A 485 -12.45 6.71 -12.12
#